data_AF-A0A2H0WD75-F1
#
_entry.id   AF-A0A2H0WD75-F1
#
_cell.length_a   1.000
_cell.length_b   1.000
_cell.length_c   1.000
_cell.angle_alpha   90.00
_cell.angle_beta   90.00
_cell.angle_gamma   90.00
#
_symmetry.space_group_name_H-M   'P 1'
#
loop_
_entity.id
_entity.type
_entity.pdbx_description
1 polymer ?
#
loop_
_entity_poly.entity_id
_entity_poly.type
_entity_poly.pdbx_seq_one_letter_code
_entity_poly.pdbx_strand_id
1 'polypeptide(L)' 'MKNSRYLVFMGMGIELIVIILASVFIGQWLDRKFNLGGMAMIFLSMAGLAGWITQVVVLAKKIEKQSDDGDLPS' A
#
# COMPACT_ATOMS: atom_id res chain seq x y z
N MET A 1 -0.10 -26.65 1.79
CA MET A 1 0.06 -25.42 0.97
C MET A 1 0.74 -24.34 1.82
N LYS A 2 2.04 -24.11 1.65
CA LYS A 2 2.87 -23.23 2.50
C LYS A 2 3.27 -21.94 1.76
N ASN A 3 2.41 -21.46 0.83
CA ASN A 3 2.75 -20.45 -0.20
C ASN A 3 2.07 -19.08 0.02
N SER A 4 1.24 -18.90 1.05
CA SER A 4 0.43 -17.68 1.21
C SER A 4 1.26 -16.43 1.50
N ARG A 5 2.34 -16.54 2.30
CA ARG A 5 3.16 -15.38 2.68
C ARG A 5 3.90 -14.74 1.51
N TYR A 6 4.38 -15.55 0.56
CA TYR A 6 5.07 -15.06 -0.64
C TYR A 6 4.12 -14.34 -1.58
N LEU A 7 2.90 -14.87 -1.77
CA LEU A 7 1.84 -14.21 -2.54
C LEU A 7 1.43 -12.88 -1.92
N VAL A 8 1.33 -12.80 -0.59
CA VAL A 8 1.04 -11.54 0.12
C VAL A 8 2.17 -10.52 -0.11
N PHE A 9 3.42 -10.94 0.00
CA PHE A 9 4.56 -10.04 -0.22
C PHE A 9 4.64 -9.53 -1.67
N MET A 10 4.39 -10.41 -2.65
CA MET A 10 4.29 -10.04 -4.05
C MET A 10 3.11 -9.08 -4.30
N GLY A 11 1.96 -9.33 -3.67
CA GLY A 11 0.80 -8.45 -3.70
C GLY A 11 1.11 -7.04 -3.19
N MET A 12 1.83 -6.92 -2.06
CA MET A 12 2.24 -5.62 -1.52
C MET A 12 3.15 -4.83 -2.48
N GLY A 13 4.05 -5.51 -3.19
CA GLY A 13 4.90 -4.89 -4.21
C GLY A 13 4.10 -4.38 -5.41
N ILE A 14 3.13 -5.17 -5.89
CA ILE A 14 2.23 -4.76 -6.98
C ILE A 14 1.35 -3.57 -6.54
N GLU A 15 0.80 -3.61 -5.32
CA GLU A 15 0.01 -2.50 -4.77
C GLU A 15 0.80 -1.19 -4.76
N LEU A 16 2.07 -1.23 -4.37
CA LEU A 16 2.91 -0.03 -4.36
C LEU A 16 3.08 0.54 -5.78
N ILE A 17 3.33 -0.32 -6.78
CA ILE A 17 3.44 0.10 -8.18
C ILE A 17 2.12 0.71 -8.66
N VAL A 18 0.99 0.08 -8.36
CA VAL A 18 -0.34 0.56 -8.74
C VAL A 18 -0.63 1.92 -8.09
N ILE A 19 -0.30 2.10 -6.81
CA ILE A 19 -0.48 3.37 -6.10
C ILE A 19 0.39 4.46 -6.72
N ILE A 20 1.66 4.18 -7.05
CA ILE A 20 2.54 5.16 -7.70
C ILE A 20 1.96 5.58 -9.04
N LEU A 21 1.58 4.62 -9.89
CA LEU A 21 1.01 4.91 -11.21
C LEU A 21 -0.32 5.69 -11.09
N ALA A 22 -1.19 5.29 -10.16
CA ALA A 22 -2.45 5.98 -9.90
C ALA A 22 -2.22 7.41 -9.40
N SER A 23 -1.34 7.62 -8.41
CA SER A 23 -1.03 8.94 -7.86
C SER A 23 -0.39 9.85 -8.90
N VAL A 24 0.50 9.34 -9.76
CA VAL A 24 1.09 10.11 -10.86
C VAL A 24 0.03 10.50 -11.88
N PHE A 25 -0.76 9.53 -12.36
CA PHE A 25 -1.72 9.77 -13.43
C PHE A 25 -2.87 10.68 -12.99
N ILE A 26 -3.47 10.36 -11.83
CA ILE A 26 -4.57 11.15 -11.25
C ILE A 26 -4.05 12.51 -10.79
N GLY A 27 -2.88 12.56 -10.18
CA GLY A 27 -2.24 13.78 -9.72
C GLY A 27 -1.98 14.75 -10.86
N GLN A 28 -1.33 14.29 -11.93
CA GLN A 28 -1.09 15.11 -13.12
C GLN A 28 -2.38 15.54 -13.80
N TRP A 29 -3.39 14.67 -13.84
CA TRP A 29 -4.70 15.03 -14.41
C TRP A 29 -5.38 16.12 -13.57
N LEU A 30 -5.36 16.04 -12.24
CA LEU A 30 -5.85 17.08 -11.34
C LEU A 30 -5.05 18.38 -11.50
N ASP A 31 -3.73 18.28 -11.53
CA ASP A 31 -2.83 19.43 -11.67
C ASP A 31 -3.12 20.19 -12.98
N ARG A 32 -3.37 19.48 -14.09
CA ARG A 32 -3.77 20.10 -15.36
C ARG A 32 -5.17 20.70 -15.31
N LYS A 33 -6.11 20.04 -14.64
CA LYS A 33 -7.51 20.49 -14.56
C LYS A 33 -7.68 21.74 -13.70
N PHE A 34 -6.90 21.86 -12.62
CA PHE A 34 -7.01 22.94 -11.64
C PHE A 34 -5.82 23.92 -11.67
N ASN A 35 -4.86 23.71 -12.57
CA ASN A 35 -3.64 24.51 -12.71
C ASN A 35 -2.84 24.64 -11.39
N LEU A 36 -2.73 23.52 -10.67
CA LEU A 36 -2.14 23.45 -9.32
C LEU A 36 -0.60 23.34 -9.33
N GLY A 37 0.02 23.41 -10.51
CA GLY A 37 1.48 23.48 -10.64
C GLY A 37 2.25 22.26 -10.13
N GLY A 38 1.60 21.09 -9.98
CA GLY A 38 2.23 19.87 -9.47
C GLY A 38 1.90 19.56 -8.01
N MET A 39 1.18 20.46 -7.30
CA MET A 39 0.85 20.25 -5.89
C MET A 39 -0.10 19.06 -5.68
N ALA A 40 -1.04 18.81 -6.60
CA ALA A 40 -1.96 17.68 -6.46
C ALA A 40 -1.22 16.36 -6.58
N MET A 41 -0.29 16.24 -7.52
CA MET A 41 0.58 15.07 -7.68
C MET A 41 1.40 14.80 -6.42
N ILE A 42 2.04 15.83 -5.84
CA ILE A 42 2.82 15.70 -4.61
C ILE A 42 1.93 15.20 -3.46
N PHE A 43 0.77 15.84 -3.27
CA PHE A 43 -0.13 15.50 -2.18
C PHE A 43 -0.71 14.08 -2.32
N LEU A 44 -1.14 13.69 -3.52
CA LEU A 44 -1.62 12.32 -3.82
C LEU A 44 -0.52 11.26 -3.66
N SER A 45 0.72 11.59 -4.03
CA SER A 45 1.84 10.68 -3.84
C SER A 45 2.16 10.48 -2.36
N MET A 46 2.19 11.58 -1.58
CA MET A 46 2.38 11.53 -0.13
C MET A 46 1.25 10.79 0.59
N ALA A 47 0.00 11.10 0.26
CA ALA A 47 -1.17 10.44 0.84
C ALA A 47 -1.22 8.95 0.48
N GLY A 48 -0.92 8.60 -0.78
CA GLY A 48 -0.85 7.22 -1.25
C GLY A 48 0.22 6.41 -0.53
N LEU A 49 1.43 6.98 -0.36
CA LEU A 49 2.52 6.36 0.41
C LEU A 49 2.15 6.18 1.89
N ALA A 50 1.60 7.20 2.53
CA ALA A 50 1.19 7.11 3.94
C ALA A 50 0.09 6.07 4.17
N GLY A 51 -0.90 6.00 3.26
CA GLY A 51 -1.94 4.99 3.28
C GLY A 51 -1.38 3.58 3.09
N TRP A 52 -0.48 3.41 2.11
CA TRP A 52 0.17 2.12 1.86
C TRP A 52 1.02 1.64 3.05
N ILE A 53 1.82 2.52 3.65
CA ILE A 53 2.62 2.19 4.85
C ILE A 53 1.69 1.71 5.98
N THR A 54 0.58 2.41 6.20
CA THR A 54 -0.41 2.02 7.22
C THR A 54 -0.96 0.62 6.95
N GLN A 55 -1.31 0.32 5.70
CA GLN A 55 -1.79 -1.00 5.30
C GLN A 55 -0.73 -2.09 5.53
N VAL A 56 0.53 -1.82 5.17
CA VAL A 56 1.66 -2.74 5.41
C VAL A 56 1.84 -3.02 6.91
N VAL A 57 1.82 -1.99 7.76
CA VAL A 57 1.95 -2.14 9.22
C VAL A 57 0.79 -2.97 9.80
N VAL A 58 -0.44 -2.70 9.36
CA VAL A 58 -1.62 -3.47 9.80
C VAL A 58 -1.51 -4.93 9.38
N LEU A 59 -1.06 -5.19 8.15
CA LEU A 59 -0.92 -6.55 7.63
C LEU A 59 0.21 -7.30 8.34
N ALA A 60 1.34 -6.64 8.60
CA ALA A 60 2.45 -7.20 9.37
C ALA A 60 2.01 -7.61 10.78
N LYS A 61 1.33 -6.72 11.50
CA LYS A 61 0.76 -7.02 12.84
C LYS A 61 -0.23 -8.20 12.81
N LYS A 62 -1.03 -8.29 11.75
CA LYS A 62 -1.99 -9.41 11.59
C LYS A 62 -1.29 -10.74 11.35
N ILE A 63 -0.22 -10.76 10.56
CA ILE A 63 0.58 -11.97 10.30
C ILE A 63 1.32 -12.43 11.56
N GLU A 64 1.86 -11.49 12.34
CA GLU A 64 2.50 -11.77 13.64
C GLU A 64 1.50 -12.44 14.60
N LYS A 65 0.32 -11.83 14.81
CA LYS A 65 -0.72 -12.38 15.69
C LYS A 65 -1.21 -13.77 15.27
N GLN A 66 -1.38 -14.01 13.97
CA GLN A 66 -1.79 -15.32 13.45
C GLN A 66 -0.72 -16.41 13.61
N SER A 67 0.55 -16.03 13.80
CA SER A 67 1.62 -16.98 14.06
C SER A 67 1.67 -17.40 15.54
N ASP A 68 1.12 -16.59 16.45
CA ASP A 68 1.14 -16.82 17.90
C ASP A 68 -0.07 -17.65 18.40
N ASP A 69 -1.26 -17.44 17.82
CA ASP A 69 -2.49 -18.19 18.17
C ASP A 69 -2.50 -19.66 17.65
N GLY A 70 -1.51 -20.06 16.85
CA GLY A 70 -1.42 -21.40 16.25
C GLY A 70 -0.70 -22.46 17.10
N ASP A 71 -0.13 -22.07 18.25
CA ASP A 71 0.71 -22.90 19.13
C ASP A 71 0.11 -23.05 20.55
N LEU A 72 -1.22 -23.17 20.68
CA LEU A 72 -1.82 -23.64 21.93
C LEU A 72 -1.72 -25.18 22.01
N PRO A 73 -0.97 -25.76 22.97
CA PRO A 73 -1.00 -27.20 23.22
C PRO A 73 -2.39 -27.56 23.77
N SER A 74 -3.13 -28.36 23.01
CA SER A 74 -4.29 -29.12 23.47
C SER A 74 -3.89 -30.23 24.45
#